data_AF-A0A557QKN2-F1
#
_entry.id   AF-A0A557QKN2-F1
#
_cell.length_a   1.000
_cell.length_b   1.000
_cell.length_c   1.000
_cell.angle_alpha   90.00
_cell.angle_beta   90.00
_cell.angle_gamma   90.00
#
_symmetry.space_group_name_H-M   'P 1'
#
loop_
_entity.id
_entity.type
_entity.pdbx_description
1 polymer ?
#
loop_
_entity_poly.entity_id
_entity_poly.type
_entity_poly.pdbx_seq_one_letter_code
_entity_poly.pdbx_strand_id
1 'polypeptide(L)' 'MGEWSEYFEDFPDENPANYVGNKFDPKGAEALRAAKAKQAAEQSKLNAEIARIVQKHRKPGSSESGSK' A
#
# COMPACT_ATOMS: atom_id res chain seq x y z
N MET A 1 -41.27 -10.24 -6.75
CA MET A 1 -39.81 -10.46 -6.75
C MET A 1 -39.27 -9.28 -5.99
N GLY A 2 -38.62 -9.48 -4.83
CA GLY A 2 -38.12 -8.36 -4.03
C GLY A 2 -37.21 -7.50 -4.90
N GLU A 3 -37.49 -6.21 -4.91
CA GLU A 3 -36.88 -5.20 -5.79
C GLU A 3 -35.36 -5.16 -5.56
N TRP A 4 -34.61 -5.90 -6.39
CA TRP A 4 -33.14 -5.84 -6.39
C TRP A 4 -32.62 -4.44 -6.78
N SER A 5 -33.49 -3.56 -7.26
CA SER A 5 -33.25 -2.15 -7.57
C SER A 5 -33.10 -1.27 -6.33
N GLU A 6 -33.83 -1.54 -5.24
CA GLU A 6 -33.81 -0.67 -4.04
C GLU A 6 -32.48 -0.74 -3.26
N TYR A 7 -31.67 -1.77 -3.49
CA TYR A 7 -30.37 -1.95 -2.84
C TYR A 7 -29.22 -1.17 -3.50
N PHE A 8 -29.46 -0.55 -4.66
CA PHE A 8 -28.47 0.19 -5.45
C PHE A 8 -28.76 1.70 -5.53
N GLU A 9 -29.83 2.21 -4.91
CA GLU A 9 -30.18 3.63 -4.99
C GLU A 9 -29.42 4.50 -3.99
N ASP A 10 -28.89 3.93 -2.91
CA ASP A 10 -28.11 4.67 -1.90
C ASP A 10 -26.60 4.49 -2.09
N PHE A 11 -26.09 4.73 -3.30
CA PHE A 11 -24.67 5.08 -3.39
C PHE A 11 -24.52 6.47 -2.80
N PRO A 12 -23.78 6.63 -1.68
CA PRO A 12 -23.55 7.96 -1.15
C PRO A 12 -22.84 8.79 -2.23
N ASP A 13 -23.33 10.00 -2.49
CA ASP A 13 -22.67 10.97 -3.39
C ASP A 13 -21.22 11.27 -2.95
N GLU A 14 -20.93 10.97 -1.67
CA GLU A 14 -19.62 11.11 -1.05
C GLU A 14 -18.63 10.04 -1.51
N ASN A 15 -17.43 10.46 -1.89
CA ASN A 15 -16.35 9.54 -2.24
C ASN A 15 -16.01 8.64 -1.03
N PRO A 16 -16.17 7.30 -1.12
CA PRO A 16 -15.92 6.38 -0.02
C PRO A 16 -14.45 6.39 0.44
N ALA A 17 -13.51 6.82 -0.40
CA ALA A 17 -12.10 6.95 -0.04
C ALA A 17 -11.82 8.08 0.99
N ASN A 18 -12.80 8.94 1.25
CA ASN A 18 -12.70 10.01 2.25
C ASN A 18 -13.20 9.57 3.64
N TYR A 19 -13.64 8.33 3.79
CA TYR A 19 -14.00 7.81 5.10
C TYR A 19 -12.74 7.37 5.87
N VAL A 20 -12.67 7.74 7.14
CA VAL A 20 -11.67 7.25 8.09
C VAL A 20 -12.40 6.46 9.17
N GLY A 21 -12.29 5.13 9.10
CA GLY A 21 -13.16 4.24 9.87
C GLY A 21 -14.60 4.35 9.37
N ASN A 22 -15.53 4.70 10.26
CA ASN A 22 -16.96 4.84 9.95
C ASN A 22 -17.39 6.31 9.81
N LYS A 23 -16.45 7.25 9.66
CA LYS A 23 -16.73 8.69 9.59
C LYS A 23 -16.20 9.29 8.30
N PHE A 24 -17.02 10.06 7.60
CA PHE A 24 -16.58 10.89 6.48
C PHE A 24 -15.64 12.00 6.99
N ASP A 25 -14.36 11.89 6.66
CA ASP A 25 -13.31 12.85 7.02
C ASP A 25 -12.31 12.98 5.87
N PRO A 26 -12.61 13.79 4.83
CA PRO A 26 -11.75 13.93 3.65
C PRO A 26 -10.35 14.44 3.99
N LYS A 27 -10.21 15.30 5.01
CA LYS A 27 -8.91 15.83 5.44
C LYS A 27 -8.10 14.76 6.18
N GLY A 28 -8.75 13.99 7.05
CA GLY A 28 -8.14 12.84 7.72
C GLY A 28 -7.68 11.78 6.73
N ALA A 29 -8.51 11.46 5.73
CA ALA A 29 -8.17 10.51 4.67
C ALA A 29 -6.98 11.00 3.82
N GLU A 30 -6.91 12.29 3.50
CA GLU A 30 -5.77 12.89 2.82
C GLU A 30 -4.48 12.80 3.65
N ALA A 31 -4.55 13.14 4.94
CA ALA A 31 -3.40 13.05 5.84
C ALA A 31 -2.89 11.60 5.95
N LEU A 32 -3.79 10.61 6.04
CA LEU A 32 -3.42 9.20 6.05
C LEU A 32 -2.75 8.76 4.74
N ARG A 33 -3.26 9.21 3.58
CA ARG A 33 -2.64 8.95 2.28
C ARG A 33 -1.23 9.54 2.21
N ALA A 34 -1.06 10.79 2.64
CA ALA A 34 0.24 11.45 2.67
C ALA A 34 1.24 10.74 3.60
N ALA A 35 0.80 10.33 4.80
CA ALA A 35 1.62 9.59 5.74
C ALA A 35 2.07 8.22 5.17
N LYS A 36 1.15 7.46 4.56
CA LYS A 36 1.47 6.19 3.90
C LYS A 36 2.44 6.38 2.73
N ALA A 37 2.25 7.41 1.90
CA ALA A 37 3.14 7.71 0.79
C ALA A 37 4.57 8.02 1.29
N LYS A 38 4.69 8.81 2.36
CA LYS A 38 5.98 9.11 2.99
C LYS A 38 6.66 7.84 3.51
N GLN A 39 5.92 7.00 4.24
CA GLN A 39 6.44 5.73 4.76
C GLN A 39 6.93 4.81 3.63
N ALA A 40 6.15 4.68 2.55
CA ALA A 40 6.54 3.86 1.41
C ALA A 40 7.83 4.38 0.73
N ALA A 41 7.97 5.71 0.60
CA ALA A 41 9.17 6.32 0.04
C ALA A 41 10.41 6.07 0.93
N GLU A 42 10.27 6.18 2.25
CA GLU A 42 11.34 5.87 3.20
C GLU A 42 11.72 4.39 3.17
N GLN A 43 10.72 3.50 3.17
CA GLN A 43 10.95 2.05 3.08
C GLN A 43 11.69 1.67 1.79
N SER A 44 11.34 2.29 0.66
CA SER A 44 12.03 2.08 -0.62
C SER A 44 13.52 2.45 -0.54
N LYS A 45 13.85 3.57 0.11
CA LYS A 45 15.25 3.99 0.32
C LYS A 45 16.01 3.00 1.20
N LEU A 46 15.39 2.55 2.29
CA LEU A 46 15.99 1.56 3.19
C LEU A 46 16.23 0.23 2.47
N ASN A 47 15.26 -0.24 1.70
CA ASN A 47 15.39 -1.47 0.91
C ASN A 47 16.54 -1.37 -0.10
N ALA A 48 16.70 -0.21 -0.75
CA ALA A 48 17.81 0.03 -1.67
C ALA A 48 19.17 0.05 -0.96
N GLU A 49 19.25 0.55 0.27
CA GLU A 49 20.47 0.48 1.09
C GLU A 49 20.77 -0.97 1.49
N ILE A 50 19.79 -1.72 1.98
CA ILE A 50 19.94 -3.14 2.33
C ILE A 50 20.43 -3.93 1.13
N ALA A 51 19.85 -3.73 -0.05
CA ALA A 51 20.27 -4.40 -1.28
C ALA A 51 21.75 -4.10 -1.62
N ARG A 52 22.19 -2.85 -1.44
CA ARG A 52 23.60 -2.46 -1.64
C ARG A 52 24.53 -3.12 -0.63
N ILE A 53 24.15 -3.19 0.64
CA ILE A 53 24.92 -3.89 1.69
C ILE A 53 25.04 -5.37 1.36
N VAL A 54 23.91 -6.02 1.03
CA VAL A 54 23.89 -7.45 0.63
C VAL A 54 24.81 -7.68 -0.56
N GLN A 55 24.77 -6.82 -1.58
CA GLN A 55 25.65 -6.93 -2.74
C GLN A 55 27.13 -6.79 -2.36
N LYS A 56 27.50 -5.81 -1.52
CA LYS A 56 28.88 -5.60 -1.06
C LYS A 56 29.43 -6.79 -0.28
N HIS A 57 28.60 -7.41 0.55
CA HIS A 57 29.00 -8.52 1.42
C HIS A 57 28.66 -9.90 0.83
N ARG A 58 28.16 -9.95 -0.42
CA ARG A 58 27.90 -11.20 -1.11
C ARG A 58 29.22 -11.93 -1.34
N LYS A 59 29.42 -13.05 -0.63
CA LYS A 59 30.57 -13.92 -0.84
C LYS A 59 30.51 -14.49 -2.27
N PRO A 60 31.60 -14.42 -3.06
CA PRO A 60 31.67 -15.12 -4.34
C PRO A 60 31.65 -16.63 -4.05
N GLY A 61 30.52 -17.30 -4.29
CA GLY A 61 30.40 -18.75 -4.12
C GLY A 61 29.02 -19.29 -3.74
N SER A 62 28.01 -18.46 -3.46
CA SER A 62 26.69 -18.96 -3.01
C SER A 62 25.57 -18.91 -4.06
N SER A 63 25.89 -18.82 -5.36
CA SER A 63 24.85 -18.76 -6.42
C SER A 63 25.03 -19.74 -7.58
N GLU A 64 25.74 -20.85 -7.38
CA GLU A 64 25.89 -21.86 -8.43
C GLU A 64 25.97 -23.27 -7.84
N SER A 65 24.87 -23.73 -7.23
CA SER A 65 24.68 -25.15 -6.93
C SER A 65 23.19 -25.46 -6.79
N GLY A 66 22.51 -25.71 -7.90
CA GLY A 66 21.12 -26.19 -7.83
C GLY A 66 20.33 -26.02 -9.11
N SER A 67 20.70 -26.76 -10.15
CA SER A 67 19.77 -27.30 -11.16
C SER A 67 20.57 -28.23 -12.08
N LYS A 68 20.51 -29.53 -11.79
CA LYS A 68 20.82 -30.60 -12.74
C LYS A 68 19.66 -31.57 -12.72
#